data_AF-A0A2W1B3R5-F1
#
_entry.id   AF-A0A2W1B3R5-F1
#
_cell.length_a   1.000
_cell.length_b   1.000
_cell.length_c   1.000
_cell.angle_alpha   90.00
_cell.angle_beta   90.00
_cell.angle_gamma   90.00
#
_symmetry.space_group_name_H-M   'P 1'
#
loop_
_entity.id
_entity.type
_entity.pdbx_description
1 polymer ?
#
loop_
_entity_poly.entity_id
_entity_poly.type
_entity_poly.pdbx_seq_one_letter_code
_entity_poly.pdbx_strand_id
1 'polypeptide(L)'
;MPYQSGNSIKLNATFKDYSGDAVDPDLVRLKVYDSNLTLLDTITIGAEHRLAAGSYFYIYQLPAQSESAYPTDPITMYSYYYEWYAEIRGSVSLKRAKLDVSFV
;
A
#
# COMPACT_ATOMS: atom_id res chain seq x y z
N MET A 1 10.38 -3.05 11.63
CA MET A 1 10.43 -4.50 11.85
C MET A 1 10.07 -5.16 10.54
N PRO A 2 10.86 -6.09 10.02
CA PRO A 2 10.56 -6.69 8.72
C PRO A 2 9.37 -7.64 8.81
N TYR A 3 8.50 -7.63 7.80
CA TYR A 3 7.34 -8.51 7.73
C TYR A 3 7.76 -9.87 7.18
N GLN A 4 7.20 -10.97 7.70
CA GLN A 4 7.38 -12.30 7.10
C GLN A 4 6.59 -12.41 5.79
N SER A 5 7.16 -13.09 4.81
CA SER A 5 6.52 -13.36 3.53
C SER A 5 5.29 -14.26 3.63
N GLY A 6 4.30 -14.06 2.77
CA GLY A 6 3.02 -14.78 2.83
C GLY A 6 2.07 -14.26 3.92
N ASN A 7 2.52 -13.36 4.79
CA ASN A 7 1.65 -12.72 5.76
C ASN A 7 0.87 -11.55 5.13
N SER A 8 -0.28 -11.30 5.75
CA SER A 8 -1.06 -10.10 5.49
C SER A 8 -0.53 -8.93 6.31
N ILE A 9 -0.39 -7.78 5.66
CA ILE A 9 -0.02 -6.52 6.30
C ILE A 9 -1.20 -5.55 6.26
N LYS A 10 -1.42 -4.84 7.36
CA LYS A 10 -2.41 -3.76 7.40
C LYS A 10 -1.74 -2.44 7.04
N LEU A 11 -2.13 -1.88 5.90
CA LEU A 11 -1.70 -0.56 5.43
C LEU A 11 -2.79 0.45 5.78
N ASN A 12 -2.41 1.58 6.39
CA ASN A 12 -3.34 2.64 6.75
C ASN A 12 -2.97 3.94 6.04
N ALA A 13 -3.99 4.69 5.62
CA ALA A 13 -3.83 6.03 5.10
C ALA A 13 -4.86 6.97 5.71
N THR A 14 -4.44 8.21 5.91
CA THR A 14 -5.31 9.30 6.30
C THR A 14 -5.12 10.42 5.30
N PHE A 15 -6.21 10.84 4.70
CA PHE A 15 -6.30 11.91 3.72
C PHE A 15 -6.82 13.16 4.40
N LYS A 16 -6.15 14.27 4.10
CA LYS A 16 -6.46 15.58 4.64
C LYS A 16 -6.54 16.59 3.51
N ASP A 17 -7.35 17.61 3.68
CA ASP A 17 -7.39 18.75 2.76
C ASP A 17 -6.24 19.75 3.04
N TYR A 18 -6.24 20.86 2.28
CA TYR A 18 -5.24 21.93 2.44
C TYR A 18 -5.32 22.64 3.81
N SER A 19 -6.46 22.58 4.49
CA SER A 19 -6.66 23.12 5.84
C SER A 19 -6.16 22.16 6.93
N GLY A 20 -5.84 20.91 6.56
CA GLY A 20 -5.42 19.86 7.47
C GLY A 20 -6.58 19.06 8.06
N ASP A 21 -7.81 19.31 7.61
CA ASP A 21 -9.01 18.61 8.03
C ASP A 21 -9.13 17.27 7.32
N ALA A 22 -9.58 16.24 8.04
CA ALA A 22 -9.76 14.92 7.46
C ALA A 22 -10.93 14.93 6.46
N VAL A 23 -10.69 14.44 5.25
CA VAL A 23 -11.67 14.50 4.16
C VAL A 23 -11.73 13.16 3.45
N ASP A 24 -12.94 12.69 3.18
CA ASP A 24 -13.16 11.49 2.37
C ASP A 24 -12.87 11.80 0.89
N PRO A 25 -11.95 11.07 0.25
CA PRO A 25 -11.71 11.20 -1.18
C PRO A 25 -12.86 10.63 -2.01
N ASP A 26 -13.03 11.15 -3.21
CA ASP A 26 -13.98 10.65 -4.22
C ASP A 26 -13.55 9.29 -4.77
N LEU A 27 -12.23 9.06 -4.83
CA LEU A 27 -11.62 7.81 -5.26
C LEU A 27 -10.39 7.52 -4.43
N VAL A 28 -10.24 6.28 -3.97
CA VAL A 28 -9.04 5.79 -3.28
C VAL A 28 -8.53 4.54 -3.98
N ARG A 29 -7.21 4.52 -4.26
CA ARG A 29 -6.51 3.36 -4.81
C ARG A 29 -5.24 3.09 -4.03
N LEU A 30 -4.94 1.81 -3.84
CA LEU A 30 -3.66 1.35 -3.34
C LEU A 30 -2.89 0.71 -4.48
N LYS A 31 -1.71 1.22 -4.79
CA LYS A 31 -0.79 0.64 -5.76
C LYS A 31 0.37 -0.01 -5.03
N VAL A 32 0.76 -1.20 -5.45
CA VAL A 32 1.91 -1.91 -4.89
C VAL A 32 2.94 -2.11 -5.99
N TYR A 33 4.20 -1.86 -5.68
CA TYR A 33 5.33 -1.95 -6.58
C TYR A 33 6.42 -2.84 -5.99
N ASP A 34 7.23 -3.46 -6.87
CA ASP A 34 8.45 -4.15 -6.49
C ASP A 34 9.59 -3.17 -6.15
N SER A 35 10.78 -3.70 -5.85
CA SER A 35 11.98 -2.91 -5.55
C SER A 35 12.48 -2.06 -6.71
N ASN A 36 12.12 -2.43 -7.95
CA ASN A 36 12.46 -1.71 -9.18
C ASN A 36 11.40 -0.66 -9.56
N LEU A 37 10.38 -0.47 -8.72
CA LEU A 37 9.20 0.38 -9.00
C LEU A 37 8.33 -0.13 -10.16
N THR A 38 8.40 -1.42 -10.49
CA THR A 38 7.45 -2.07 -11.38
C THR A 38 6.12 -2.23 -10.65
N LEU A 39 5.03 -1.80 -11.28
CA LEU A 39 3.69 -1.96 -10.71
C LEU A 39 3.31 -3.44 -10.66
N LEU A 40 3.04 -3.95 -9.45
CA LEU A 40 2.59 -5.31 -9.21
C LEU A 40 1.07 -5.40 -9.14
N ASP A 41 0.45 -4.46 -8.42
CA ASP A 41 -0.99 -4.49 -8.19
C ASP A 41 -1.59 -3.08 -8.08
N THR A 42 -2.86 -2.95 -8.43
CA THR A 42 -3.68 -1.75 -8.25
C THR A 42 -5.05 -2.15 -7.72
N ILE A 43 -5.26 -1.86 -6.44
CA ILE A 43 -6.48 -2.13 -5.73
C ILE A 43 -7.30 -0.85 -5.63
N THR A 44 -8.59 -0.90 -6.00
CA THR A 44 -9.54 0.19 -5.70
C THR A 44 -10.14 -0.04 -4.33
N ILE A 45 -10.06 0.97 -3.46
CA ILE A 45 -10.45 0.88 -2.05
C ILE A 45 -11.85 1.47 -1.89
N GLY A 46 -12.82 0.63 -1.55
CA GLY A 46 -14.21 1.03 -1.34
C GLY A 46 -14.52 1.47 0.09
N ALA A 47 -15.80 1.75 0.34
CA ALA A 47 -16.30 2.24 1.62
C ALA A 47 -16.19 1.20 2.75
N GLU A 48 -16.16 -0.09 2.42
CA GLU A 48 -15.94 -1.22 3.34
C GLU A 48 -14.59 -1.17 4.06
N HIS A 49 -13.65 -0.41 3.50
CA HIS A 49 -12.28 -0.23 4.00
C HIS A 49 -12.09 1.09 4.76
N ARG A 50 -13.18 1.83 5.01
CA ARG A 50 -13.17 3.10 5.74
C ARG A 50 -13.19 2.86 7.26
N LEU A 51 -12.27 3.49 7.99
CA LEU A 51 -12.23 3.50 9.46
C LEU A 51 -12.93 4.73 10.05
N ALA A 52 -12.73 5.88 9.42
CA ALA A 52 -13.29 7.18 9.81
C ALA A 52 -13.26 8.12 8.60
N ALA A 53 -13.79 9.34 8.74
CA ALA A 53 -13.67 10.36 7.69
C ALA A 53 -12.20 10.56 7.28
N GLY A 54 -11.92 10.38 6.00
CA GLY A 54 -10.58 10.46 5.42
C GLY A 54 -9.60 9.37 5.86
N SER A 55 -10.02 8.37 6.65
CA SER A 55 -9.13 7.33 7.17
C SER A 55 -9.51 5.95 6.64
N TYR A 56 -8.58 5.31 5.96
CA TYR A 56 -8.79 4.05 5.24
C TYR A 56 -7.72 3.03 5.62
N PHE A 57 -8.08 1.76 5.53
CA PHE A 57 -7.13 0.66 5.67
C PHE A 57 -7.31 -0.38 4.58
N TYR A 58 -6.22 -1.05 4.22
CA TYR A 58 -6.30 -2.24 3.39
C TYR A 58 -5.40 -3.32 3.96
N ILE A 59 -5.89 -4.56 3.90
CA ILE A 59 -5.10 -5.73 4.27
C ILE A 59 -4.53 -6.30 2.98
N TYR A 60 -3.25 -6.05 2.75
CA TYR A 60 -2.55 -6.56 1.58
C TYR A 60 -1.84 -7.87 1.92
N GLN A 61 -2.03 -8.90 1.10
CA GLN A 61 -1.32 -10.15 1.25
C GLN A 61 0.00 -10.07 0.48
N LEU A 62 1.11 -10.20 1.21
CA LEU A 62 2.43 -10.22 0.56
C LEU A 62 2.58 -11.52 -0.25
N PRO A 63 3.07 -11.44 -1.50
CA PRO A 63 3.30 -12.64 -2.30
C PRO A 63 4.30 -13.56 -1.59
N ALA A 64 4.09 -14.87 -1.75
CA ALA A 64 5.03 -15.87 -1.25
C ALA A 64 6.37 -15.75 -1.98
N GLN A 65 7.47 -16.23 -1.37
CA GLN A 65 8.79 -16.16 -2.01
C GLN A 65 8.82 -16.86 -3.37
N SER A 66 8.13 -17.99 -3.46
CA SER A 66 7.96 -18.80 -4.68
C SER A 66 7.25 -18.05 -5.81
N GLU A 67 6.49 -17.00 -5.48
CA GLU A 67 5.72 -16.19 -6.42
C GLU A 67 6.36 -14.80 -6.62
N SER A 68 7.48 -14.53 -5.94
CA SER A 68 8.23 -13.30 -6.15
C SER A 68 8.92 -13.31 -7.52
N ALA A 69 9.27 -12.13 -8.02
CA ALA A 69 10.05 -11.99 -9.25
C ALA A 69 11.47 -12.62 -9.16
N TYR A 70 11.92 -12.99 -7.95
CA TYR A 70 13.25 -13.52 -7.68
C TYR A 70 13.19 -14.77 -6.77
N PRO A 71 12.54 -15.86 -7.22
CA PRO A 71 12.19 -17.00 -6.37
C PRO A 71 13.40 -17.80 -5.83
N THR A 72 14.59 -17.63 -6.41
CA THR A 72 15.84 -18.33 -6.04
C THR A 72 16.87 -17.42 -5.39
N ASP A 73 16.55 -16.14 -5.18
CA ASP A 73 17.51 -15.20 -4.62
C ASP A 73 17.65 -15.44 -3.10
N PRO A 74 18.87 -15.71 -2.60
CA PRO A 74 19.12 -15.87 -1.16
C PRO A 74 18.92 -14.58 -0.36
N ILE A 75 18.57 -13.46 -1.01
CA ILE A 75 18.21 -12.20 -0.35
C ILE A 75 17.09 -12.44 0.67
N THR A 76 17.46 -12.34 1.94
CA THR A 76 16.61 -12.44 3.13
C THR A 76 15.73 -11.20 3.35
N MET A 77 15.79 -10.19 2.48
CA MET A 77 15.06 -8.94 2.62
C MET A 77 14.63 -8.35 1.27
N TYR A 78 13.33 -8.32 0.99
CA TYR A 78 12.74 -7.66 -0.17
C TYR A 78 12.12 -6.32 0.21
N SER A 79 12.29 -5.35 -0.65
CA SER A 79 11.66 -4.04 -0.51
C SER A 79 10.51 -3.92 -1.51
N TYR A 80 9.31 -3.68 -1.00
CA TYR A 80 8.15 -3.25 -1.78
C TYR A 80 7.93 -1.76 -1.57
N TYR A 81 7.23 -1.14 -2.52
CA TYR A 81 6.67 0.19 -2.31
C TYR A 81 5.16 0.11 -2.38
N TYR A 82 4.47 0.79 -1.48
CA TYR A 82 3.03 1.00 -1.62
C TYR A 82 2.74 2.48 -1.77
N GLU A 83 1.74 2.80 -2.57
CA GLU A 83 1.29 4.15 -2.83
C GLU A 83 -0.22 4.23 -2.67
N TRP A 84 -0.63 5.10 -1.76
CA TRP A 84 -2.01 5.54 -1.66
C TRP A 84 -2.22 6.68 -2.65
N TYR A 85 -3.17 6.48 -3.55
CA TYR A 85 -3.66 7.44 -4.50
C TYR A 85 -5.07 7.83 -4.10
N ALA A 86 -5.33 9.13 -3.96
CA ALA A 86 -6.66 9.64 -3.67
C ALA A 86 -6.99 10.84 -4.56
N GLU A 87 -8.24 10.93 -5.00
CA GLU A 87 -8.79 12.14 -5.65
C GLU A 87 -9.73 12.82 -4.67
N ILE A 88 -9.46 14.09 -4.36
CA ILE A 88 -10.23 14.88 -3.40
C ILE A 88 -10.66 16.15 -4.13
N ARG A 89 -11.94 16.24 -4.52
CA ARG A 89 -12.50 17.42 -5.21
C ARG A 89 -11.71 17.84 -6.46
N GLY A 90 -11.22 16.85 -7.21
CA GLY A 90 -10.41 17.07 -8.42
C GLY A 90 -8.92 17.31 -8.18
N SER A 91 -8.46 17.40 -6.93
CA SER A 91 -7.04 17.40 -6.58
C SER A 91 -6.54 15.99 -6.25
N VAL A 92 -5.37 15.63 -6.75
CA VAL A 92 -4.74 14.34 -6.46
C VAL A 92 -3.90 14.44 -5.19
N SER A 93 -4.09 13.49 -4.27
CA SER A 93 -3.29 13.28 -3.07
C SER A 93 -2.55 11.94 -3.16
N LEU A 94 -1.23 11.97 -3.00
CA LEU A 94 -0.36 10.80 -3.11
C LEU A 94 0.43 10.60 -1.82
N LYS A 95 0.49 9.36 -1.33
CA LYS A 95 1.40 8.96 -0.26
C LYS A 95 2.06 7.65 -0.63
N ARG A 96 3.37 7.70 -0.92
CA ARG A 96 4.20 6.52 -1.16
C ARG A 96 5.09 6.23 0.04
N ALA A 97 5.23 4.95 0.38
CA ALA A 97 6.15 4.52 1.43
C ALA A 97 6.79 3.18 1.08
N LYS A 98 8.00 2.98 1.60
CA LYS A 98 8.76 1.74 1.46
C LYS A 98 8.31 0.73 2.52
N LEU A 99 8.24 -0.53 2.13
CA LEU A 99 7.94 -1.66 2.98
C LEU A 99 9.06 -2.69 2.84
N ASP A 100 9.80 -2.92 3.91
CA ASP A 100 10.82 -3.96 3.95
C ASP A 100 10.25 -5.26 4.55
N VAL A 101 10.38 -6.34 3.80
CA VAL A 101 9.85 -7.68 4.08
C VAL A 101 11.04 -8.62 4.21
N SER A 102 11.16 -9.35 5.33
CA SER A 102 12.20 -10.36 5.50
C SER A 102 11.61 -11.75 5.41
N PHE A 103 12.30 -12.61 4.68
CA PHE A 103 11.98 -14.03 4.55
C PHE A 103 12.82 -14.74 5.63
N VAL A 104 12.15 -15.45 6.55
CA VAL A 104 12.77 -16.26 7.61
C VAL A 104 12.50 -17.71 7.32
#